data_AF-A0A378MUJ3-F1
#
_entry.id   AF-A0A378MUJ3-F1
#
_cell.length_a   1.000
_cell.length_b   1.000
_cell.length_c   1.000
_cell.angle_alpha   90.00
_cell.angle_beta   90.00
_cell.angle_gamma   90.00
#
_symmetry.space_group_name_H-M   'P 1'
#
loop_
_entity.id
_entity.type
_entity.pdbx_description
1 polymer ?
#
loop_
_entity_poly.entity_id
_entity_poly.type
_entity_poly.pdbx_seq_one_letter_code
_entity_poly.pdbx_strand_id
1 'polypeptide(L)' 'MAGFINKEAELARLTKEMDKLKGEVARIEGKLSNEAFVAKAPEQVIAKEREKMQEYLSGLEKLQVQYQEIEAL' A
#
# COMPACT_ATOMS: atom_id res chain seq x y z
N MET A 1 12.46 6.87 -27.59
CA MET A 1 12.47 6.77 -26.11
C MET A 1 13.01 8.09 -25.57
N ALA A 2 12.12 9.07 -25.41
CA ALA A 2 12.50 10.41 -24.99
C ALA A 2 12.31 10.52 -23.47
N GLY A 3 13.40 10.74 -22.76
CA GLY A 3 13.42 10.96 -21.32
C GLY A 3 14.39 10.01 -20.66
N PHE A 4 15.54 10.53 -20.23
CA PHE A 4 16.39 9.90 -19.22
C PHE A 4 15.50 9.52 -18.02
N ILE A 5 15.03 8.29 -17.95
CA ILE A 5 14.56 7.74 -16.69
C ILE A 5 15.84 7.56 -15.88
N ASN A 6 16.08 8.45 -14.92
CA ASN A 6 17.02 8.12 -13.87
C ASN A 6 16.40 6.96 -13.11
N LYS A 7 16.82 5.74 -13.46
CA LYS A 7 16.36 4.48 -12.89
C LYS A 7 16.37 4.54 -11.36
N GLU A 8 17.45 5.07 -10.77
CA GLU A 8 17.58 5.21 -9.33
C GLU A 8 16.53 6.17 -8.74
N ALA A 9 16.26 7.29 -9.42
CA ALA A 9 15.23 8.24 -8.98
C ALA A 9 13.82 7.64 -9.07
N GLU A 10 13.53 6.84 -10.11
CA GLU A 10 12.23 6.20 -10.27
C GLU A 10 12.04 5.06 -9.27
N LEU A 11 13.06 4.20 -9.07
CA LEU A 11 13.02 3.17 -8.02
C LEU A 11 12.82 3.82 -6.65
N ALA A 12 13.51 4.92 -6.34
CA ALA A 12 13.32 5.65 -5.08
C ALA A 12 11.91 6.23 -4.93
N ARG A 13 11.30 6.75 -6.02
CA ARG A 13 9.90 7.21 -6.02
C ARG A 13 8.95 6.06 -5.71
N LEU A 14 9.11 4.94 -6.40
CA LEU A 14 8.27 3.74 -6.23
C LEU A 14 8.41 3.15 -4.83
N THR A 15 9.62 3.03 -4.29
CA THR A 15 9.85 2.60 -2.91
C THR A 15 9.13 3.51 -1.91
N LYS A 16 9.25 4.84 -2.08
CA LYS A 16 8.56 5.80 -1.19
C LYS A 16 7.04 5.69 -1.27
N GLU A 17 6.49 5.43 -2.45
CA GLU A 17 5.05 5.20 -2.62
C GLU A 17 4.59 3.89 -1.99
N MET A 18 5.36 2.81 -2.15
CA MET A 18 5.12 1.54 -1.47
C MET A 18 5.17 1.70 0.05
N ASP A 19 6.15 2.42 0.60
CA ASP A 19 6.27 2.61 2.05
C ASP A 19 5.07 3.38 2.63
N LYS A 20 4.53 4.35 1.89
CA LYS A 20 3.29 5.04 2.29
C LYS A 20 2.11 4.07 2.37
N LEU A 21 1.90 3.26 1.32
CA LEU A 21 0.80 2.30 1.30
C LEU A 21 0.95 1.22 2.38
N LYS A 22 2.17 0.71 2.60
CA LYS A 22 2.48 -0.20 3.72
C LYS A 22 2.15 0.43 5.07
N GLY A 23 2.46 1.71 5.24
CA GLY A 23 2.11 2.46 6.45
C GLY A 23 0.60 2.54 6.68
N GLU A 24 -0.20 2.77 5.64
CA GLU A 24 -1.65 2.79 5.75
C GLU A 24 -2.24 1.39 6.03
N VAL A 25 -1.71 0.34 5.39
CA VAL A 25 -2.08 -1.06 5.70
C VAL A 25 -1.81 -1.36 7.17
N ALA A 26 -0.60 -1.07 7.68
CA ALA A 26 -0.23 -1.34 9.07
C ALA A 26 -1.13 -0.60 10.07
N ARG A 27 -1.56 0.64 9.74
CA ARG A 27 -2.52 1.38 10.58
C ARG A 27 -3.88 0.69 10.62
N ILE A 28 -4.38 0.21 9.48
CA ILE A 28 -5.66 -0.49 9.42
C ILE A 28 -5.58 -1.83 10.13
N GLU A 29 -4.52 -2.60 9.91
CA GLU A 29 -4.27 -3.85 10.62
C GLU A 29 -4.20 -3.63 12.14
N GLY A 30 -3.57 -2.55 12.60
CA GLY A 30 -3.56 -2.17 14.01
C GLY A 30 -4.95 -1.90 14.58
N LYS A 31 -5.86 -1.29 13.81
CA LYS A 31 -7.26 -1.13 14.23
C LYS A 31 -8.00 -2.47 14.26
N LEU A 32 -7.84 -3.28 13.21
CA LEU A 32 -8.56 -4.54 13.06
C LEU A 32 -8.06 -5.67 13.97
N SER A 33 -6.83 -5.57 14.48
CA SER A 33 -6.28 -6.47 15.51
C SER A 33 -6.62 -6.03 16.93
N ASN A 34 -7.07 -4.79 17.12
CA ASN A 34 -7.49 -4.30 18.42
C ASN A 34 -8.91 -4.80 18.73
N GLU A 35 -9.01 -5.79 19.61
CA GLU A 35 -10.28 -6.39 20.04
C GLU A 35 -11.28 -5.37 20.57
N ALA A 36 -10.82 -4.32 21.28
CA ALA A 36 -11.71 -3.27 21.79
C ALA A 36 -12.31 -2.42 20.66
N PHE A 37 -11.58 -2.23 19.55
CA PHE A 37 -12.11 -1.58 18.35
C PHE A 37 -13.09 -2.51 17.64
N VAL A 38 -12.72 -3.76 17.39
CA VAL A 38 -13.56 -4.74 16.68
C VAL A 38 -14.87 -5.03 17.42
N ALA A 39 -14.83 -5.12 18.76
CA ALA A 39 -16.02 -5.38 19.57
C ALA A 39 -16.99 -4.19 19.65
N LYS A 40 -16.52 -2.96 19.43
CA LYS A 40 -17.31 -1.73 19.61
C LYS A 40 -17.65 -1.02 18.30
N ALA A 41 -16.87 -1.24 17.24
CA ALA A 41 -17.09 -0.61 15.96
C ALA A 41 -18.28 -1.25 15.24
N PRO A 42 -19.14 -0.47 14.57
CA PRO A 42 -20.18 -1.01 13.70
C PRO A 42 -19.58 -1.89 12.61
N GLU A 43 -20.30 -2.95 12.23
CA GLU A 43 -19.86 -3.88 11.18
C GLU A 43 -19.52 -3.16 9.87
N GLN A 44 -20.30 -2.14 9.48
CA GLN A 44 -20.04 -1.33 8.29
C GLN A 44 -18.69 -0.60 8.35
N VAL A 45 -18.24 -0.17 9.54
CA VAL A 45 -16.94 0.47 9.72
C VAL A 45 -15.83 -0.57 9.56
N ILE A 46 -16.00 -1.76 10.17
CA ILE A 46 -15.03 -2.85 10.05
C ILE A 46 -14.90 -3.30 8.59
N ALA A 47 -16.03 -3.47 7.89
CA ALA A 47 -16.06 -3.83 6.48
C ALA A 47 -15.35 -2.79 5.61
N LYS A 48 -15.63 -1.49 5.83
CA LYS A 48 -14.98 -0.39 5.09
C LYS A 48 -13.48 -0.33 5.33
N GLU A 49 -13.01 -0.56 6.56
CA GLU A 49 -11.57 -0.59 6.84
C GLU A 49 -10.91 -1.80 6.17
N ARG A 50 -11.56 -2.98 6.15
CA ARG A 50 -11.06 -4.15 5.40
C ARG A 50 -11.01 -3.91 3.89
N GLU A 51 -12.03 -3.27 3.33
CA GLU A 51 -12.06 -2.90 1.91
C GLU A 51 -10.91 -1.96 1.55
N LYS A 52 -10.70 -0.88 2.32
CA LYS A 52 -9.55 0.02 2.16
C LYS A 52 -8.21 -0.70 2.25
N MET A 53 -8.08 -1.64 3.19
CA MET A 53 -6.86 -2.45 3.30
C MET A 53 -6.60 -3.24 2.01
N GLN A 54 -7.63 -3.83 1.42
CA GLN A 54 -7.50 -4.55 0.13
C GLN A 54 -7.13 -3.60 -1.02
N GLU A 55 -7.69 -2.40 -1.06
CA GLU A 55 -7.31 -1.38 -2.06
C GLU A 55 -5.83 -1.02 -1.96
N TYR A 56 -5.32 -0.79 -0.74
CA TYR A 56 -3.90 -0.49 -0.53
C TYR A 56 -2.99 -1.66 -0.87
N LEU A 57 -3.39 -2.89 -0.55
CA LEU A 57 -2.65 -4.10 -0.93
C LEU A 57 -2.59 -4.29 -2.45
N SER A 58 -3.71 -4.06 -3.16
CA SER A 58 -3.72 -4.10 -4.62
C SER A 58 -2.86 -2.99 -5.23
N GLY A 59 -2.85 -1.80 -4.63
CA GLY A 59 -1.95 -0.71 -5.02
C GLY A 59 -0.47 -1.08 -4.83
N LEU A 60 -0.13 -1.73 -3.71
CA LEU A 60 1.22 -2.21 -3.43
C LEU A 60 1.70 -3.22 -4.47
N GLU A 61 0.86 -4.19 -4.83
CA GLU A 61 1.19 -5.20 -5.84
C GLU A 61 1.53 -4.55 -7.18
N LYS A 62 0.71 -3.58 -7.63
CA LYS A 62 0.97 -2.85 -8.88
C LYS A 62 2.29 -2.08 -8.86
N LEU A 63 2.59 -1.39 -7.75
CA LEU A 63 3.85 -0.67 -7.59
C LEU A 63 5.05 -1.62 -7.53
N GLN A 64 4.89 -2.80 -6.94
CA GLN A 64 5.93 -3.80 -6.88
C GLN A 64 6.24 -4.37 -8.27
N VAL A 65 5.21 -4.65 -9.07
CA VAL A 65 5.41 -5.06 -10.48
C VAL A 65 6.14 -3.97 -11.26
N GLN A 66 5.70 -2.71 -11.15
CA GLN A 66 6.37 -1.58 -11.82
C GLN A 66 7.82 -1.43 -11.35
N TYR A 67 8.10 -1.59 -10.06
CA TYR A 67 9.45 -1.56 -9.52
C TYR A 67 10.33 -2.62 -10.17
N GLN A 68 9.84 -3.87 -10.28
CA GLN A 68 10.60 -4.96 -10.90
C GLN A 68 10.85 -4.72 -12.39
N GLU A 69 9.88 -4.16 -13.12
CA GLU A 69 10.06 -3.79 -14.52
C GLU A 69 11.18 -2.74 -14.67
N ILE A 70 11.15 -1.68 -13.87
CA ILE A 70 12.18 -0.63 -13.89
C ILE A 70 13.54 -1.15 -13.40
N GLU A 71 13.56 -2.05 -12.42
CA GLU A 71 14.78 -2.68 -11.92
C GLU A 71 15.45 -3.57 -12.98
N ALA A 72 14.66 -4.16 -13.88
CA ALA A 72 15.15 -5.00 -14.96
C ALA A 72 15.65 -4.23 -16.21
N LEU A 73 15.38 -2.92 -16.32
CA LEU A 73 15.87 -2.04 -17.39
C LEU A 73 17.35 -1.66 -17.21
#